data_AF-A0A220QJ33-F1
#
_entry.id   AF-A0A220QJ33-F1
#
_cell.length_a   1.000
_cell.length_b   1.000
_cell.length_c   1.000
_cell.angle_alpha   90.00
_cell.angle_beta   90.00
_cell.angle_gamma   90.00
#
_symmetry.space_group_name_H-M   'P 1'
#
loop_
_entity.id
_entity.type
_entity.pdbx_description
1 polymer ?
#
loop_
_entity_poly.entity_id
_entity_poly.type
_entity_poly.pdbx_seq_one_letter_code
_entity_poly.pdbx_strand_id
1 'polypeptide(L)'
;MSRIITITVYTLDELSCPAREKARDGYRQHHADSNWYENVYEDVREVCGIFGIDLCQRVIRLSNGRFMEEPCIWFSGFCSQGDGACFEGRWHWQSATTRRVREYAPQNRELHRIADALQAVQKRNFWQLQAEIHHRGRYCHPLSLLPGTVRLVRL
;
A
#
# COMPACT_ATOMS: atom_id res chain seq x y z
N MET A 1 42.94 9.67 -20.22
CA MET A 1 42.92 11.11 -19.93
C MET A 1 41.49 11.52 -19.64
N SER A 2 41.18 11.96 -18.41
CA SER A 2 39.84 12.45 -18.04
C SER A 2 39.64 13.86 -18.57
N ARG A 3 38.45 14.14 -19.11
CA ARG A 3 38.08 15.45 -19.66
C ARG A 3 37.01 16.03 -18.75
N ILE A 4 37.31 17.16 -18.10
CA ILE A 4 36.36 17.85 -17.23
C ILE A 4 35.47 18.73 -18.10
N ILE A 5 34.15 18.59 -17.95
CA ILE A 5 33.15 19.40 -18.65
C ILE A 5 32.49 20.31 -17.62
N THR A 6 32.56 21.62 -17.84
CA THR A 6 31.87 22.61 -17.02
C THR A 6 30.52 22.91 -17.66
N ILE A 7 29.44 22.70 -16.91
CA ILE A 7 28.06 23.00 -17.31
C ILE A 7 27.47 24.03 -16.34
N THR A 8 26.80 25.04 -16.90
CA THR A 8 26.10 26.06 -16.10
C THR A 8 24.71 25.52 -15.77
N VAL A 9 24.40 25.45 -14.47
CA VAL A 9 23.11 24.97 -13.97
C VAL A 9 22.28 26.18 -13.53
N TYR A 10 21.03 26.23 -13.95
CA TYR A 10 20.09 27.29 -13.60
C TYR A 10 19.03 26.75 -12.64
N THR A 11 18.60 27.59 -11.70
CA THR A 11 17.44 27.34 -10.85
C THR A 11 16.14 27.65 -11.60
N LEU A 12 15.01 27.07 -11.17
CA LEU A 12 13.72 27.21 -11.87
C LEU A 12 13.28 28.68 -11.99
N ASP A 13 13.64 29.50 -11.01
CA ASP A 13 13.27 30.92 -10.96
C ASP A 13 14.05 31.80 -11.93
N GLU A 14 15.21 31.32 -12.38
CA GLU A 14 16.07 31.98 -13.38
C GLU A 14 15.62 31.65 -14.82
N LEU A 15 14.65 30.75 -15.01
CA LEU A 15 14.15 30.37 -16.33
C LEU A 15 13.07 31.33 -16.85
N SER A 16 13.13 31.65 -18.14
CA SER A 16 12.03 32.35 -18.83
C SER A 16 10.73 31.52 -18.79
N CYS A 17 9.56 32.16 -18.86
CA CYS A 17 8.27 31.44 -18.78
C CYS A 17 8.16 30.24 -19.75
N PRO A 18 8.56 30.33 -21.04
CA PRO A 18 8.53 29.19 -21.95
C PRO A 18 9.52 28.07 -21.56
N ALA A 19 10.69 28.42 -21.04
CA ALA A 19 11.69 27.45 -20.58
C ALA A 19 11.24 26.76 -19.28
N ARG A 20 10.55 27.50 -18.41
CA ARG A 20 9.96 26.99 -17.17
C ARG A 20 8.83 26.00 -17.45
N GLU A 21 7.97 26.29 -18.43
CA GLU A 21 6.91 25.36 -18.85
C GLU A 21 7.51 24.13 -19.53
N LYS A 22 8.54 24.28 -20.37
CA LYS A 22 9.27 23.15 -20.97
C LYS A 22 10.00 22.28 -19.93
N ALA A 23 10.57 22.90 -18.89
CA ALA A 23 11.19 22.18 -17.79
C ALA A 23 10.14 21.42 -16.94
N ARG A 24 8.96 22.03 -16.71
CA ARG A 24 7.81 21.37 -16.08
C ARG A 24 7.25 20.24 -16.92
N ASP A 25 7.13 20.41 -18.23
CA ASP A 25 6.69 19.35 -19.15
C ASP A 25 7.71 18.22 -19.23
N GLY A 26 9.01 18.52 -19.26
CA GLY A 26 10.06 17.52 -19.12
C GLY A 26 9.94 16.76 -17.80
N TYR A 27 9.70 17.47 -16.68
CA TYR A 27 9.45 16.84 -15.39
C TYR A 27 8.18 15.95 -15.42
N ARG A 28 7.07 16.41 -16.04
CA ARG A 28 5.82 15.64 -16.18
C ARG A 28 6.00 14.38 -17.05
N GLN A 29 6.82 14.45 -18.10
CA GLN A 29 7.09 13.33 -19.00
C GLN A 29 8.11 12.33 -18.44
N HIS A 30 9.02 12.80 -17.58
CA HIS A 30 10.11 12.00 -17.02
C HIS A 30 9.88 11.53 -15.57
N HIS A 31 8.90 12.07 -14.84
CA HIS A 31 8.38 11.50 -13.59
C HIS A 31 7.37 10.37 -13.82
N ALA A 32 7.64 9.52 -14.80
CA ALA A 32 7.21 8.13 -14.76
C ALA A 32 8.15 7.34 -13.82
N ASP A 33 8.43 7.88 -12.63
CA ASP A 33 9.03 7.07 -11.57
C ASP A 33 7.97 6.05 -11.19
N SER A 34 8.10 4.86 -11.77
CA SER A 34 7.27 3.68 -11.55
C SER A 34 7.26 3.20 -10.08
N ASN A 35 7.81 3.98 -9.14
CA ASN A 35 8.01 3.65 -7.73
C ASN A 35 7.36 4.61 -6.73
N TRP A 36 6.47 5.51 -7.19
CA TRP A 36 5.76 6.45 -6.29
C TRP A 36 4.98 5.75 -5.17
N TYR A 37 4.68 4.46 -5.34
CA TYR A 37 3.91 3.63 -4.42
C TYR A 37 4.76 2.69 -3.55
N GLU A 38 6.09 2.68 -3.63
CA GLU A 38 6.93 1.79 -2.81
C GLU A 38 6.67 2.02 -1.31
N ASN A 39 6.61 3.29 -0.90
CA ASN A 39 6.29 3.68 0.47
C ASN A 39 4.87 3.23 0.90
N VAL A 40 3.96 2.99 -0.04
CA VAL A 40 2.60 2.54 0.23
C VAL A 40 2.59 1.06 0.64
N TYR A 41 3.48 0.23 0.08
CA TYR A 41 3.58 -1.17 0.49
C TYR A 41 4.04 -1.30 1.94
N GLU A 42 5.04 -0.52 2.35
CA GLU A 42 5.50 -0.52 3.74
C GLU A 42 4.46 0.06 4.71
N ASP A 43 3.77 1.13 4.32
CA ASP A 43 2.67 1.71 5.10
C ASP A 43 1.53 0.68 5.31
N VAL A 44 1.14 -0.03 4.24
CA VAL A 44 0.13 -1.09 4.32
C VAL A 44 0.59 -2.22 5.23
N ARG A 45 1.86 -2.64 5.15
CA ARG A 45 2.41 -3.70 6.03
C ARG A 45 2.35 -3.29 7.50
N GLU A 46 2.73 -2.06 7.83
CA GLU A 46 2.72 -1.55 9.20
C GLU A 46 1.28 -1.45 9.73
N VAL A 47 0.35 -0.90 8.93
CA VAL A 47 -1.07 -0.85 9.28
C VAL A 47 -1.64 -2.26 9.47
N CYS A 48 -1.35 -3.21 8.58
CA CYS A 48 -1.75 -4.60 8.74
C CYS A 48 -1.26 -5.18 10.08
N GLY A 49 0.01 -4.93 10.45
CA GLY A 49 0.57 -5.34 11.73
C GLY A 49 -0.16 -4.76 12.95
N ILE A 50 -0.55 -3.48 12.90
CA ILE A 50 -1.34 -2.81 13.95
C ILE A 50 -2.73 -3.46 14.11
N PHE A 51 -3.34 -3.87 12.99
CA PHE A 51 -4.66 -4.50 12.96
C PHE A 51 -4.64 -6.00 13.28
N GLY A 52 -3.46 -6.61 13.40
CA GLY A 52 -3.31 -8.06 13.59
C GLY A 52 -3.61 -8.87 12.33
N ILE A 53 -3.22 -8.32 11.18
CA ILE A 53 -3.32 -8.99 9.88
C ILE A 53 -1.94 -9.55 9.53
N ASP A 54 -1.83 -10.87 9.57
CA ASP A 54 -0.68 -11.60 9.05
C ASP A 54 -0.83 -11.76 7.54
N LEU A 55 -0.10 -10.97 6.77
CA LEU A 55 -0.11 -11.05 5.31
C LEU A 55 0.48 -12.37 4.83
N CYS A 56 -0.25 -13.07 3.96
CA CYS A 56 0.26 -14.25 3.27
C CYS A 56 1.53 -13.87 2.49
N GLN A 57 2.50 -14.78 2.41
CA GLN A 57 3.72 -14.59 1.62
C GLN A 57 3.67 -15.51 0.39
N ARG A 58 4.10 -14.99 -0.75
CA ARG A 58 4.32 -15.76 -1.98
C ARG A 58 5.80 -15.83 -2.29
N VAL A 59 6.25 -16.98 -2.80
CA VAL A 59 7.62 -17.15 -3.28
C VAL A 59 7.64 -16.86 -4.78
N ILE A 60 8.39 -15.83 -5.18
CA ILE A 60 8.63 -15.48 -6.58
C ILE A 60 10.02 -15.97 -6.98
N ARG A 61 10.10 -16.58 -8.16
CA ARG A 61 11.38 -16.91 -8.78
C ARG A 61 11.88 -15.72 -9.59
N LEU A 62 13.04 -15.20 -9.20
CA LEU A 62 13.72 -14.13 -9.90
C LEU A 62 14.43 -14.64 -11.15
N SER A 63 14.65 -13.76 -12.13
CA SER A 63 15.35 -14.05 -13.39
C SER A 63 16.78 -14.57 -13.18
N ASN A 64 17.41 -14.23 -12.06
CA ASN A 64 18.74 -14.71 -11.66
C ASN A 64 18.71 -16.11 -10.99
N GLY A 65 17.57 -16.80 -10.99
CA GLY A 65 17.41 -18.13 -10.42
C GLY A 65 17.22 -18.17 -8.90
N ARG A 66 17.23 -17.01 -8.21
CA ARG A 66 16.96 -16.92 -6.77
C ARG A 66 15.46 -16.86 -6.49
N PHE A 67 15.11 -17.11 -5.24
CA PHE A 67 13.75 -16.97 -4.74
C PHE A 67 13.64 -15.72 -3.86
N MET A 68 12.51 -15.03 -3.95
CA MET A 68 12.17 -13.88 -3.12
C MET A 68 10.80 -14.12 -2.49
N GLU A 69 10.66 -13.85 -1.21
CA GLU A 69 9.35 -13.81 -0.55
C GLU A 69 8.78 -12.41 -0.68
N GLU A 70 7.54 -12.30 -1.14
CA GLU A 70 6.81 -11.05 -1.24
C GLU A 70 5.45 -11.22 -0.55
N PRO A 71 4.95 -10.21 0.20
CA PRO A 71 3.59 -10.25 0.70
C PRO A 71 2.59 -10.35 -0.45
N CYS A 72 1.50 -11.09 -0.26
CA CYS A 72 0.38 -11.18 -1.19
C CYS A 72 -0.45 -9.88 -1.17
N ILE A 73 0.16 -8.79 -1.60
CA ILE A 73 -0.48 -7.51 -1.89
C ILE A 73 -0.57 -7.39 -3.41
N TRP A 74 -1.78 -7.24 -3.91
CA TRP A 74 -2.10 -7.18 -5.32
C TRP A 74 -2.44 -5.74 -5.66
N PHE A 75 -1.45 -5.03 -6.18
CA PHE A 75 -1.57 -3.65 -6.65
C PHE A 75 -0.69 -3.48 -7.89
N SER A 76 -1.21 -2.84 -8.93
CA SER A 76 -0.53 -2.67 -10.21
C SER A 76 -0.39 -1.21 -10.65
N GLY A 77 -0.57 -0.27 -9.71
CA GLY A 77 -0.75 1.15 -10.02
C GLY A 77 -2.18 1.47 -10.48
N PHE A 78 -2.56 2.74 -10.41
CA PHE A 78 -3.83 3.25 -10.95
C PHE A 78 -3.56 3.89 -12.31
N CYS A 79 -3.37 3.07 -13.34
CA CYS A 79 -3.14 3.54 -14.71
C CYS A 79 -4.42 3.54 -15.55
N SER A 80 -5.48 2.87 -15.08
CA SER A 80 -6.81 2.88 -15.68
C SER A 80 -7.93 2.83 -14.63
N GLN A 81 -9.13 3.31 -15.00
CA GLN A 81 -10.33 3.18 -14.18
C GLN A 81 -10.73 1.70 -14.11
N GLY A 82 -10.37 1.03 -13.02
CA GLY A 82 -10.54 -0.41 -12.90
C GLY A 82 -9.54 -1.05 -11.96
N ASP A 83 -8.36 -0.43 -11.83
CA ASP A 83 -7.31 -0.95 -10.97
C ASP A 83 -7.72 -0.83 -9.51
N GLY A 84 -7.76 -1.97 -8.81
CA GLY A 84 -8.02 -2.03 -7.37
C GLY A 84 -6.85 -2.65 -6.63
N ALA A 85 -6.79 -2.38 -5.33
CA ALA A 85 -5.79 -2.96 -4.43
C ALA A 85 -6.47 -4.02 -3.56
N CYS A 86 -5.90 -5.23 -3.50
CA CYS A 86 -6.35 -6.26 -2.58
C CYS A 86 -5.16 -6.96 -1.90
N PHE A 87 -5.42 -7.66 -0.81
CA PHE A 87 -4.40 -8.41 -0.10
C PHE A 87 -4.96 -9.73 0.42
N GLU A 88 -4.07 -10.66 0.73
CA GLU A 88 -4.38 -11.93 1.37
C GLU A 88 -3.71 -12.01 2.73
N GLY A 89 -4.40 -12.59 3.70
CA GLY A 89 -3.86 -12.73 5.04
C GLY A 89 -4.84 -13.31 6.03
N ARG A 90 -4.36 -13.46 7.27
CA ARG A 90 -5.17 -13.89 8.40
C ARG A 90 -5.28 -12.75 9.39
N TRP A 91 -6.50 -12.46 9.80
CA TRP A 91 -6.77 -11.48 10.83
C TRP A 91 -7.03 -12.17 12.16
N HIS A 92 -6.35 -11.69 13.19
CA HIS A 92 -6.58 -12.03 14.58
C HIS A 92 -6.73 -10.74 15.40
N TRP A 93 -7.53 -10.78 16.46
CA TRP A 93 -7.69 -9.61 17.32
C TRP A 93 -6.39 -9.24 18.02
N GLN A 94 -6.12 -7.93 18.09
CA GLN A 94 -5.13 -7.36 19.01
C GLN A 94 -5.80 -6.32 19.91
N SER A 95 -5.61 -6.47 21.23
CA SER A 95 -6.24 -5.60 22.24
C SER A 95 -5.83 -4.12 22.13
N ALA A 96 -4.68 -3.84 21.53
CA ALA A 96 -4.12 -2.49 21.41
C ALA A 96 -4.37 -1.80 20.06
N THR A 97 -5.09 -2.42 19.11
CA THR A 97 -5.27 -1.88 17.75
C THR A 97 -5.80 -0.46 17.73
N THR A 98 -6.85 -0.15 18.50
CA THR A 98 -7.48 1.18 18.52
C THR A 98 -6.55 2.28 19.03
N ARG A 99 -5.68 1.97 20.01
CA ARG A 99 -4.67 2.92 20.50
C ARG A 99 -3.55 3.10 19.49
N ARG A 100 -2.96 1.99 19.02
CA ARG A 100 -1.80 2.00 18.12
C ARG A 100 -2.10 2.66 16.79
N VAL A 101 -3.30 2.48 16.23
CA VAL A 101 -3.68 3.13 14.97
C VAL A 101 -3.80 4.66 15.11
N ARG A 102 -4.23 5.15 16.29
CA ARG A 102 -4.31 6.58 16.58
C ARG A 102 -2.94 7.21 16.83
N GLU A 103 -2.02 6.44 17.39
CA GLU A 103 -0.60 6.84 17.53
C GLU A 103 0.07 6.90 16.14
N TYR A 104 -0.20 5.91 15.28
CA TYR A 104 0.38 5.81 13.94
C TYR A 104 -0.18 6.84 12.96
N ALA A 105 -1.51 6.96 12.88
CA ALA A 105 -2.21 7.79 11.90
C ALA A 105 -3.23 8.74 12.58
N PRO A 106 -2.77 9.71 13.39
CA PRO A 106 -3.65 10.52 14.25
C PRO A 106 -4.74 11.32 13.53
N GLN A 107 -4.53 11.62 12.24
CA GLN A 107 -5.50 12.36 11.42
C GLN A 107 -6.41 11.45 10.58
N ASN A 108 -6.14 10.14 10.49
CA ASN A 108 -6.88 9.23 9.62
C ASN A 108 -8.14 8.69 10.30
N ARG A 109 -9.23 9.45 10.15
CA ARG A 109 -10.53 9.11 10.75
C ARG A 109 -11.10 7.78 10.26
N GLU A 110 -10.79 7.37 9.04
CA GLU A 110 -11.33 6.14 8.48
C GLU A 110 -10.67 4.91 9.11
N LEU A 111 -9.35 4.93 9.29
CA LEU A 111 -8.66 3.88 10.03
C LEU A 111 -9.16 3.77 11.48
N HIS A 112 -9.43 4.90 12.13
CA HIS A 112 -10.02 4.91 13.47
C HIS A 112 -11.41 4.27 13.48
N ARG A 113 -12.26 4.62 12.50
CA ARG A 113 -13.62 4.06 12.35
C ARG A 113 -13.59 2.55 12.17
N ILE A 114 -12.67 2.04 11.33
CA ILE A 114 -12.50 0.60 11.09
C ILE A 114 -12.05 -0.10 12.38
N ALA A 115 -11.05 0.44 13.08
CA ALA A 115 -10.54 -0.14 14.32
C ALA A 115 -11.62 -0.22 15.41
N ASP A 116 -12.41 0.84 15.57
CA ASP A 116 -13.51 0.89 16.55
C ASP A 116 -14.63 -0.08 16.19
N ALA A 117 -14.96 -0.21 14.89
CA ALA A 117 -15.95 -1.17 14.41
C ALA A 117 -15.51 -2.62 14.68
N LEU A 118 -14.25 -2.96 14.38
CA LEU A 118 -13.70 -4.29 14.68
C LEU A 118 -13.69 -4.57 16.19
N GLN A 119 -13.37 -3.58 17.02
CA GLN A 119 -13.44 -3.72 18.47
C GLN A 119 -14.86 -4.00 18.96
N ALA A 120 -15.86 -3.29 18.43
CA ALA A 120 -17.26 -3.49 18.79
C ALA A 120 -17.74 -4.89 18.39
N VAL A 121 -17.34 -5.38 17.22
CA VAL A 121 -17.65 -6.74 16.75
C VAL A 121 -17.00 -7.79 17.64
N GLN A 122 -15.73 -7.63 18.02
CA GLN A 122 -15.05 -8.57 18.90
C GLN A 122 -15.63 -8.60 20.31
N LYS A 123 -15.96 -7.44 20.89
CA LYS A 123 -16.59 -7.35 22.21
C LYS A 123 -17.89 -8.15 22.28
N ARG A 124 -18.70 -8.13 21.21
CA ARG A 124 -19.96 -8.91 21.10
C ARG A 124 -19.72 -10.42 20.99
N ASN A 125 -18.52 -10.83 20.60
CA ASN A 125 -18.15 -12.23 20.34
C ASN A 125 -17.06 -12.71 21.30
N PHE A 126 -16.97 -12.10 22.48
CA PHE A 126 -16.05 -12.50 23.55
C PHE A 126 -14.58 -12.61 23.12
N TRP A 127 -14.17 -11.78 22.15
CA TRP A 127 -12.79 -11.73 21.62
C TRP A 127 -12.31 -13.01 20.91
N GLN A 128 -13.22 -13.84 20.41
CA GLN A 128 -12.93 -15.14 19.80
C GLN A 128 -12.92 -15.12 18.27
N LEU A 129 -13.21 -13.99 17.62
CA LEU A 129 -13.28 -13.98 16.16
C LEU A 129 -11.89 -13.93 15.53
N GLN A 130 -11.75 -14.67 14.45
CA GLN A 130 -10.65 -14.59 13.51
C GLN A 130 -11.23 -14.52 12.10
N ALA A 131 -10.45 -14.03 11.15
CA ALA A 131 -10.88 -14.04 9.75
C ALA A 131 -9.74 -14.45 8.84
N GLU A 132 -10.06 -15.25 7.83
CA GLU A 132 -9.14 -15.49 6.72
C GLU A 132 -9.58 -14.66 5.51
N ILE A 133 -8.63 -13.96 4.91
CA ILE A 133 -8.82 -13.10 3.77
C ILE A 133 -8.12 -13.75 2.58
N HIS A 134 -8.90 -14.22 1.61
CA HIS A 134 -8.40 -14.87 0.41
C HIS A 134 -8.79 -14.07 -0.82
N HIS A 135 -7.91 -13.88 -1.79
CA HIS A 135 -8.26 -13.31 -3.08
C HIS A 135 -8.37 -14.43 -4.12
N ARG A 136 -9.46 -14.45 -4.90
CA ARG A 136 -9.63 -15.38 -6.03
C ARG A 136 -9.96 -14.59 -7.28
N GLY A 137 -8.99 -14.47 -8.18
CA GLY A 137 -9.18 -13.84 -9.49
C GLY A 137 -7.95 -13.07 -9.95
N ARG A 138 -7.94 -12.66 -11.22
CA ARG A 138 -6.96 -11.71 -11.77
C ARG A 138 -7.53 -10.29 -11.89
N TYR A 139 -8.76 -10.07 -11.43
CA TYR A 139 -9.54 -8.85 -11.67
C TYR A 139 -9.90 -8.19 -10.34
N CYS A 140 -9.41 -6.97 -10.12
CA CYS A 140 -9.89 -6.08 -9.08
C CYS A 140 -10.93 -5.13 -9.71
N HIS A 141 -12.06 -4.88 -9.04
CA HIS A 141 -13.15 -4.05 -9.57
C HIS A 141 -13.01 -2.59 -9.06
N PRO A 142 -13.37 -1.56 -9.86
CA PRO A 142 -13.06 -0.13 -9.65
C PRO A 142 -13.57 0.61 -8.38
N LEU A 143 -14.05 -0.06 -7.33
CA LEU A 143 -14.52 0.57 -6.08
C LEU A 143 -14.27 -0.31 -4.84
N SER A 144 -13.37 -1.28 -4.97
CA SER A 144 -13.28 -2.40 -4.05
C SER A 144 -11.92 -2.47 -3.35
N LEU A 145 -11.85 -1.94 -2.12
CA LEU A 145 -11.11 -2.63 -1.05
C LEU A 145 -11.96 -3.85 -0.66
N LEU A 146 -12.03 -4.85 -1.54
CA LEU A 146 -12.61 -6.15 -1.20
C LEU A 146 -11.46 -7.06 -0.75
N PRO A 147 -11.25 -7.25 0.57
CA PRO A 147 -10.54 -8.45 1.03
C PRO A 147 -11.34 -9.63 0.46
N GLY A 148 -10.80 -10.42 -0.47
CA GLY A 148 -11.62 -11.21 -1.40
C GLY A 148 -12.77 -12.02 -0.77
N THR A 149 -12.59 -13.31 -0.53
CA THR A 149 -13.51 -14.07 0.32
C THR A 149 -13.03 -13.94 1.75
N VAL A 150 -13.77 -13.21 2.59
CA VAL A 150 -13.52 -13.16 4.05
C VAL A 150 -14.30 -14.28 4.72
N ARG A 151 -13.58 -15.24 5.29
CA ARG A 151 -14.19 -16.30 6.10
C ARG A 151 -13.97 -15.98 7.58
N LEU A 152 -15.04 -15.65 8.29
CA LEU A 152 -15.03 -15.54 9.74
C LEU A 152 -14.98 -16.93 10.35
N VAL A 153 -14.01 -17.14 11.23
CA VAL A 153 -13.85 -18.36 12.04
C VAL A 153 -13.96 -17.94 13.49
N ARG A 154 -14.78 -18.66 14.26
CA ARG A 154 -14.91 -18.46 15.71
C ARG A 154 -14.21 -19.64 16.40
N LEU A 155 -13.31 -19.32 17.33
CA LEU A 155 -12.68 -20.31 18.21
C LEU A 155 -13.59 -20.72 19.36
#